data_AF-A0A1K2FIS5-F1
#
_entry.id   AF-A0A1K2FIS5-F1
#
_cell.length_a   1.000
_cell.length_b   1.000
_cell.length_c   1.000
_cell.angle_alpha   90.00
_cell.angle_beta   90.00
_cell.angle_gamma   90.00
#
_symmetry.space_group_name_H-M   'P 1'
#
loop_
_entity.id
_entity.type
_entity.pdbx_description
1 polymer ?
#
loop_
_entity_poly.entity_id
_entity_poly.type
_entity_poly.pdbx_seq_one_letter_code
_entity_poly.pdbx_strand_id
1 'polypeptide(L)'
;MSSVKRGVGLLGLFLIPLVWGAVDLVGSLTASSQVLCPGENVGADGEERPGPMRPGDTRCSVLDGSHAVATRTYEEQRWVQSDARHQDAGNGILLMAYGATGTLLTWRYSRVASA
;
A
#
# COMPACT_ATOMS: atom_id res chain seq x y z
N MET A 1 7.37 38.18 7.75
CA MET A 1 7.60 37.33 6.55
C MET A 1 8.21 35.94 6.83
N SER A 2 9.09 35.78 7.84
CA SER A 2 9.76 34.48 8.14
C SER A 2 8.82 33.41 8.75
N SER A 3 7.87 33.81 9.60
CA SER A 3 6.92 32.88 10.26
C SER A 3 5.93 32.22 9.28
N VAL A 4 5.44 32.97 8.29
CA VAL A 4 4.49 32.47 7.28
C VAL A 4 5.13 31.42 6.36
N LYS A 5 6.38 31.65 5.92
CA LYS A 5 7.13 30.66 5.12
C LYS A 5 7.39 29.37 5.89
N ARG A 6 7.62 29.45 7.21
CA ARG A 6 7.76 28.29 8.09
C ARG A 6 6.45 27.53 8.27
N GLY A 7 5.33 28.24 8.41
CA GLY A 7 4.00 27.62 8.49
C GLY A 7 3.62 26.84 7.24
N VAL A 8 3.89 27.39 6.06
CA VAL A 8 3.66 26.69 4.77
C VAL A 8 4.58 25.48 4.60
N GLY A 9 5.86 25.60 4.99
CA GLY A 9 6.79 24.48 4.95
C GLY A 9 6.39 23.32 5.87
N LEU A 10 5.93 23.61 7.08
CA LEU A 10 5.44 22.60 8.03
C LEU A 10 4.13 21.96 7.53
N LEU A 11 3.21 22.73 6.96
CA LEU A 11 2.00 22.19 6.34
C LEU A 11 2.33 21.20 5.22
N GLY A 12 3.28 21.55 4.33
CA GLY A 12 3.74 20.64 3.29
C GLY A 12 4.31 19.34 3.85
N LEU A 13 5.12 19.42 4.92
CA LEU A 13 5.73 18.26 5.57
C LEU A 13 4.69 17.25 6.09
N PHE A 14 3.54 17.72 6.59
CA PHE A 14 2.50 16.86 7.14
C PHE A 14 1.45 16.44 6.10
N LEU A 15 1.26 17.21 5.03
CA LEU A 15 0.33 16.86 3.96
C LEU A 15 0.83 15.71 3.10
N ILE A 16 2.14 15.61 2.83
CA ILE A 16 2.73 14.51 2.05
C ILE A 16 2.42 13.14 2.67
N PRO A 17 2.75 12.85 3.94
CA PRO A 17 2.42 11.56 4.56
C PRO A 17 0.91 11.36 4.70
N LEU A 18 0.12 12.43 4.90
CA LEU A 18 -1.34 12.33 4.94
C LEU A 18 -1.91 11.79 3.62
N VAL A 19 -1.48 12.36 2.50
CA VAL A 19 -1.92 11.94 1.16
C VAL A 19 -1.43 10.54 0.85
N TRP A 20 -0.17 10.24 1.16
CA TRP A 20 0.39 8.91 0.94
C TRP A 20 -0.37 7.84 1.73
N GLY A 21 -0.63 8.09 3.02
CA GLY A 21 -1.38 7.15 3.84
C GLY A 21 -2.82 6.94 3.38
N ALA A 22 -3.44 7.97 2.78
CA ALA A 22 -4.76 7.82 2.16
C ALA A 22 -4.72 6.93 0.91
N VAL A 23 -3.66 7.04 0.09
CA VAL A 23 -3.47 6.18 -1.09
C VAL A 23 -3.27 4.72 -0.66
N ASP A 24 -2.41 4.46 0.32
CA ASP A 24 -2.17 3.10 0.84
C ASP A 24 -3.47 2.48 1.40
N LEU A 25 -4.22 3.26 2.18
CA LEU A 25 -5.48 2.80 2.75
C LEU A 25 -6.53 2.51 1.66
N VAL A 26 -6.72 3.42 0.69
CA VAL A 26 -7.65 3.18 -0.43
C VAL A 26 -7.20 1.99 -1.28
N GLY A 27 -5.90 1.83 -1.52
CA GLY A 27 -5.34 0.67 -2.19
C GLY A 27 -5.68 -0.64 -1.46
N SER A 28 -5.53 -0.67 -0.14
CA SER A 28 -5.89 -1.84 0.68
C SER A 28 -7.39 -2.17 0.64
N LEU A 29 -8.25 -1.15 0.63
CA LEU A 29 -9.71 -1.29 0.60
C LEU A 29 -10.23 -1.71 -0.78
N THR A 30 -9.57 -1.26 -1.85
CA THR A 30 -9.94 -1.57 -3.24
C THR A 30 -9.21 -2.79 -3.79
N ALA A 31 -8.25 -3.35 -3.03
CA ALA A 31 -7.52 -4.55 -3.40
C ALA A 31 -8.50 -5.71 -3.65
N SER A 32 -8.49 -6.21 -4.88
CA SER A 32 -9.32 -7.34 -5.30
C SER A 32 -9.08 -8.56 -4.40
N SER A 33 -10.12 -9.31 -4.04
CA SER A 33 -9.99 -10.58 -3.32
C SER A 33 -9.35 -11.70 -4.15
N GLN A 34 -9.10 -11.45 -5.43
CA GLN A 34 -8.44 -12.38 -6.33
C GLN A 34 -6.95 -12.52 -5.98
N VAL A 35 -6.45 -13.76 -6.01
CA VAL A 35 -5.03 -14.07 -5.79
C VAL A 35 -4.31 -13.97 -7.14
N LEU A 36 -3.45 -12.97 -7.27
CA LEU A 36 -2.72 -12.72 -8.52
C LEU A 36 -1.33 -13.36 -8.48
N CYS A 37 -0.97 -14.12 -9.52
CA CYS A 37 0.42 -14.53 -9.70
C CYS A 37 1.19 -13.42 -10.42
N PRO A 38 2.29 -12.89 -9.87
CA PRO A 38 3.11 -11.86 -10.52
C PRO A 38 3.93 -12.40 -11.71
N GLY A 39 3.89 -13.70 -11.97
CA GLY A 39 4.48 -14.31 -13.15
C GLY A 39 3.63 -15.45 -13.68
N GLU A 40 4.26 -16.57 -13.98
CA GLU A 40 3.60 -17.71 -14.64
C GLU A 40 2.77 -18.50 -13.64
N ASN A 41 1.47 -18.64 -13.91
CA ASN A 41 0.57 -19.47 -13.12
C ASN A 41 0.33 -20.80 -13.85
N VAL A 42 0.58 -21.91 -13.15
CA VAL A 42 0.37 -23.27 -13.65
C VAL A 42 -0.86 -23.87 -12.99
N GLY A 43 -1.83 -24.25 -13.82
CA GLY A 43 -3.10 -24.83 -13.38
C GLY A 43 -2.94 -26.22 -12.76
N ALA A 44 -4.06 -26.77 -12.28
CA ALA A 44 -4.14 -28.13 -11.78
C ALA A 44 -3.88 -29.20 -12.87
N ASP A 45 -4.07 -28.83 -14.13
CA ASP A 45 -3.79 -29.62 -15.33
C ASP A 45 -2.30 -29.61 -15.73
N GLY A 46 -1.47 -28.79 -15.06
CA GLY A 46 -0.06 -28.63 -15.40
C GLY A 46 0.19 -27.67 -16.56
N GLU A 47 -0.85 -27.03 -17.09
CA GLU A 47 -0.76 -26.07 -18.19
C GLU A 47 -0.73 -24.63 -17.66
N GLU A 48 -0.08 -23.73 -18.41
CA GLU A 48 -0.07 -22.31 -18.08
C GLU A 48 -1.48 -21.70 -18.17
N ARG A 49 -1.89 -20.99 -17.11
CA ARG A 49 -3.21 -20.39 -16.97
C ARG A 49 -3.10 -18.86 -16.78
N PRO A 50 -3.43 -18.06 -17.80
CA PRO A 50 -3.49 -16.62 -17.63
C PRO A 50 -4.69 -16.24 -16.75
N GLY A 51 -4.45 -15.35 -15.78
CA GLY A 51 -5.49 -14.80 -14.90
C GLY A 51 -5.24 -15.06 -13.41
N PRO A 52 -6.23 -14.75 -12.55
CA PRO A 52 -6.14 -14.97 -11.12
C PRO A 52 -6.03 -16.46 -10.81
N MET A 53 -5.17 -16.79 -9.84
CA MET A 53 -5.01 -18.16 -9.38
C MET A 53 -6.31 -18.68 -8.75
N ARG A 54 -6.55 -19.98 -8.92
CA ARG A 54 -7.68 -20.69 -8.33
C ARG A 54 -7.20 -21.64 -7.23
N PRO A 55 -8.07 -21.95 -6.25
CA PRO A 55 -7.81 -23.05 -5.33
C PRO A 55 -7.53 -24.35 -6.11
N GLY A 56 -6.37 -24.95 -5.88
CA GLY A 56 -5.92 -26.15 -6.59
C GLY A 56 -4.88 -25.91 -7.70
N ASP A 57 -4.58 -24.66 -8.05
CA ASP A 57 -3.46 -24.33 -8.94
C ASP A 57 -2.14 -24.76 -8.28
N THR A 58 -1.27 -25.37 -9.08
CA THR A 58 -0.13 -26.13 -8.57
C THR A 58 1.09 -25.25 -8.31
N ARG A 59 1.28 -24.19 -9.10
CA ARG A 59 2.46 -23.35 -8.97
C ARG A 59 2.26 -21.95 -9.53
N CYS A 60 2.76 -20.96 -8.80
CA CYS A 60 2.97 -19.60 -9.28
C CYS A 60 4.48 -19.31 -9.27
N SER A 61 5.03 -19.02 -10.45
CA SER A 61 6.40 -18.51 -10.61
C SER A 61 6.40 -17.01 -10.36
N VAL A 62 7.12 -16.57 -9.32
CA VAL A 62 7.37 -15.16 -9.06
C VAL A 62 8.50 -14.73 -9.96
N LEU A 63 8.21 -13.84 -10.90
CA LEU A 63 9.19 -13.29 -11.83
C LEU A 63 9.72 -11.95 -11.30
N ASP A 64 11.03 -11.75 -11.40
CA ASP A 64 11.68 -10.43 -11.35
C ASP A 64 12.26 -10.14 -12.75
N GLY A 65 11.57 -9.29 -13.49
CA GLY A 65 11.80 -9.13 -14.93
C GLY A 65 11.54 -10.44 -15.69
N SER A 66 12.59 -11.02 -16.25
CA SER A 66 12.54 -12.29 -17.00
C SER A 66 12.97 -13.52 -16.21
N HIS A 67 13.33 -13.38 -14.92
CA HIS A 67 13.88 -14.47 -14.11
C HIS A 67 12.90 -14.93 -13.03
N ALA A 68 12.69 -16.25 -12.94
CA ALA A 68 11.95 -16.86 -11.84
C ALA A 68 12.78 -16.82 -10.55
N VAL A 69 12.36 -15.99 -9.60
CA VAL A 69 13.07 -15.80 -8.31
C VAL A 69 12.48 -16.65 -7.19
N ALA A 70 11.23 -17.08 -7.32
CA ALA A 70 10.59 -18.00 -6.37
C ALA A 70 9.44 -18.75 -7.02
N THR A 71 9.07 -19.89 -6.44
CA THR A 71 7.80 -20.56 -6.77
C THR A 71 6.95 -20.69 -5.53
N ARG A 72 5.67 -20.32 -5.63
CA ARG A 72 4.72 -20.36 -4.51
C ARG A 72 3.46 -21.11 -4.89
N THR A 73 2.86 -21.77 -3.93
CA THR A 73 1.53 -22.38 -4.06
C THR A 73 0.42 -21.32 -3.95
N TYR A 74 -0.82 -21.68 -4.30
CA TYR A 74 -1.98 -20.80 -4.14
C TYR A 74 -2.11 -20.26 -2.71
N GLU A 75 -2.00 -21.12 -1.69
CA GLU A 75 -2.21 -20.71 -0.30
C GLU A 75 -1.07 -19.81 0.23
N GLU A 76 0.18 -20.10 -0.16
CA GLU A 76 1.31 -19.22 0.16
C GLU A 76 1.14 -17.85 -0.47
N GLN A 77 0.74 -17.79 -1.75
CA GLN A 77 0.55 -16.53 -2.46
C GLN A 77 -0.63 -15.74 -1.88
N ARG A 78 -1.72 -16.42 -1.52
CA ARG A 78 -2.86 -15.82 -0.83
C ARG A 78 -2.46 -15.21 0.51
N TRP A 79 -1.67 -15.94 1.30
CA TRP A 79 -1.21 -15.46 2.61
C TRP A 79 -0.33 -14.22 2.48
N VAL A 80 0.66 -14.25 1.57
CA VAL A 80 1.53 -13.08 1.31
C VAL A 80 0.73 -11.86 0.85
N GLN A 81 -0.25 -12.03 -0.04
CA GLN A 81 -1.09 -10.92 -0.47
C GLN A 81 -2.01 -10.40 0.63
N SER A 82 -2.50 -11.27 1.52
CA SER A 82 -3.28 -10.85 2.67
C SER A 82 -2.42 -10.07 3.66
N ASP A 83 -1.21 -10.54 3.95
CA ASP A 83 -0.27 -9.90 4.86
C ASP A 83 0.15 -8.52 4.33
N ALA A 84 0.50 -8.42 3.05
CA ALA A 84 0.82 -7.16 2.39
C ALA A 84 -0.34 -6.15 2.52
N ARG A 85 -1.59 -6.55 2.29
CA ARG A 85 -2.76 -5.67 2.46
C ARG A 85 -2.92 -5.17 3.89
N HIS A 86 -2.69 -6.03 4.88
CA HIS A 86 -2.76 -5.62 6.28
C HIS A 86 -1.64 -4.66 6.64
N GLN A 87 -0.44 -4.88 6.11
CA GLN A 87 0.68 -3.97 6.30
C GLN A 87 0.44 -2.61 5.65
N ASP A 88 -0.05 -2.59 4.40
CA ASP A 88 -0.40 -1.35 3.69
C ASP A 88 -1.51 -0.58 4.42
N ALA A 89 -2.56 -1.27 4.89
CA ALA A 89 -3.61 -0.65 5.68
C ALA A 89 -3.07 -0.06 6.99
N GLY A 90 -2.22 -0.80 7.70
CA GLY A 90 -1.60 -0.35 8.95
C GLY A 90 -0.69 0.86 8.75
N ASN A 91 0.19 0.80 7.75
CA ASN A 91 1.06 1.90 7.37
C ASN A 91 0.25 3.14 6.95
N GLY A 92 -0.79 2.94 6.15
CA GLY A 92 -1.69 4.01 5.71
C GLY A 92 -2.37 4.72 6.87
N ILE A 93 -2.90 3.97 7.84
CA ILE A 93 -3.51 4.52 9.06
C ILE A 93 -2.49 5.34 9.85
N LEU A 94 -1.28 4.83 10.06
CA LEU A 94 -0.23 5.53 10.82
C LEU A 94 0.21 6.83 10.14
N LEU A 95 0.41 6.79 8.82
CA LEU A 95 0.77 7.96 8.01
C LEU A 95 -0.33 9.03 8.04
N MET A 96 -1.60 8.62 7.92
CA MET A 96 -2.73 9.55 8.04
C MET A 96 -2.82 10.15 9.43
N ALA A 97 -2.66 9.36 10.50
CA ALA A 97 -2.70 9.86 11.86
C ALA A 97 -1.60 10.89 12.12
N TYR A 98 -0.38 10.61 11.66
CA TYR A 98 0.76 11.52 11.74
C TYR A 98 0.49 12.83 10.98
N GLY A 99 0.12 12.71 9.69
CA GLY A 99 -0.11 13.86 8.82
C GLY A 99 -1.30 14.72 9.27
N ALA A 100 -2.40 14.11 9.71
CA ALA A 100 -3.56 14.82 10.23
C ALA A 100 -3.24 15.58 11.52
N THR A 101 -2.55 14.94 12.46
CA THR A 101 -2.15 15.56 13.73
C THR A 101 -1.22 16.74 13.50
N GLY A 102 -0.18 16.57 12.69
CA GLY A 102 0.77 17.64 12.39
C GLY A 102 0.15 18.80 11.64
N THR A 103 -0.75 18.51 10.69
CA THR A 103 -1.51 19.53 9.94
C THR A 103 -2.42 20.34 10.88
N LEU A 104 -3.18 19.65 11.76
CA LEU A 104 -4.08 20.31 12.72
C LEU A 104 -3.33 21.18 13.71
N LEU A 105 -2.22 20.69 14.28
CA LEU A 105 -1.39 21.44 15.22
C LEU A 105 -0.77 22.68 14.56
N THR A 106 -0.18 22.51 13.37
CA THR A 106 0.43 23.63 12.62
C THR A 106 -0.60 24.69 12.28
N TRP A 107 -1.78 24.27 11.82
CA TRP A 107 -2.87 25.18 11.50
C TRP A 107 -3.38 25.92 12.73
N ARG A 108 -3.64 25.22 13.85
CA ARG A 108 -4.06 25.86 15.11
C ARG A 108 -3.03 26.88 15.59
N TYR A 109 -1.76 26.52 15.59
CA TYR A 109 -0.68 27.40 16.01
C TYR A 109 -0.59 28.65 15.12
N SER A 110 -0.71 28.48 13.80
CA SER A 110 -0.71 29.61 12.86
C SER A 110 -1.89 30.56 13.07
N ARG A 111 -3.06 30.06 13.46
CA ARG A 111 -4.25 30.88 13.75
C ARG A 111 -4.11 31.66 15.06
N VAL A 112 -3.57 31.03 16.10
CA VAL A 112 -3.30 31.70 17.39
C VAL A 112 -2.21 32.75 17.26
N ALA A 113 -1.14 32.47 16.52
CA ALA A 113 -0.04 33.42 16.30
C ALA A 113 -0.39 34.60 15.39
N SER A 114 -1.57 34.57 14.73
CA SER A 114 -2.07 35.64 13.86
C SER A 114 -3.19 36.48 14.51
N ALA A 115 -3.61 36.12 15.73
CA ALA A 115 -4.60 36.84 16.54
C ALA A 115 -3.88 37.73 17.57
#